data_AF-A0A1M6MSU8-F1
#
_entry.id   AF-A0A1M6MSU8-F1
#
_cell.length_a   1.000
_cell.length_b   1.000
_cell.length_c   1.000
_cell.angle_alpha   90.00
_cell.angle_beta   90.00
_cell.angle_gamma   90.00
#
_symmetry.space_group_name_H-M   'P 1'
#
loop_
_entity.id
_entity.type
_entity.pdbx_description
1 polymer ?
#
loop_
_entity_poly.entity_id
_entity_poly.type
_entity_poly.pdbx_seq_one_letter_code
_entity_poly.pdbx_strand_id
1 'polypeptide(L)'
;MSAIVDANRTRKDHIADMIIKREPEVVGIYRLTMKTDSDNFRQSAIQGVMKRIKAKGIEVVVYEPALKEDDFFKSRVIRDFDEFKRISDVSDVIVANRLSDELLDVEEKVYTRDLFSRD
;
A
#
# COMPACT_ATOMS: atom_id res chain seq x y z
N MET A 1 8.49 26.13 6.28
CA MET A 1 8.61 24.70 5.87
C MET A 1 7.70 23.75 6.66
N SER A 2 7.12 24.14 7.81
CA SER A 2 6.24 23.25 8.62
C SER A 2 4.95 22.83 7.92
N ALA A 3 4.24 23.76 7.27
CA ALA A 3 2.91 23.49 6.69
C ALA A 3 2.87 22.35 5.65
N ILE A 4 3.93 22.20 4.84
CA ILE A 4 4.03 21.13 3.84
C ILE A 4 4.25 19.76 4.51
N VAL A 5 5.09 19.74 5.55
CA VAL A 5 5.37 18.53 6.33
C VAL A 5 4.12 18.11 7.11
N ASP A 6 3.44 19.07 7.74
CA ASP A 6 2.20 18.86 8.48
C ASP A 6 1.08 18.36 7.55
N ALA A 7 0.91 18.93 6.36
CA ALA A 7 -0.07 18.47 5.38
C ALA A 7 0.20 17.02 4.92
N ASN A 8 1.46 16.64 4.70
CA ASN A 8 1.83 15.27 4.37
C ASN A 8 1.60 14.30 5.53
N ARG A 9 1.77 14.75 6.78
CA ARG A 9 1.43 13.96 7.97
C ARG A 9 -0.07 13.69 8.04
N THR A 10 -0.90 14.74 7.99
CA THR A 10 -2.36 14.64 8.02
C THR A 10 -2.90 13.76 6.91
N ARG A 11 -2.33 13.83 5.70
CA ARG A 11 -2.73 12.95 4.58
C ARG A 11 -2.47 11.47 4.89
N LYS A 12 -1.31 11.15 5.47
CA LYS A 12 -0.96 9.77 5.86
C LYS A 12 -1.83 9.25 7.00
N ASP A 13 -2.14 10.11 7.98
CA ASP A 13 -3.08 9.80 9.06
C ASP A 13 -4.46 9.44 8.46
N HIS A 14 -5.01 10.32 7.63
CA HIS A 14 -6.31 10.11 7.01
C HIS A 14 -6.38 8.83 6.18
N ILE A 15 -5.38 8.55 5.35
CA ILE A 15 -5.34 7.32 4.53
C ILE A 15 -5.33 6.07 5.43
N ALA A 16 -4.47 6.06 6.45
CA ALA A 16 -4.39 4.93 7.36
C ALA A 16 -5.71 4.73 8.12
N ASP A 17 -6.33 5.80 8.61
CA ASP A 17 -7.60 5.73 9.33
C ASP A 17 -8.72 5.17 8.45
N MET A 18 -8.76 5.53 7.17
CA MET A 18 -9.75 4.99 6.23
C MET A 18 -9.57 3.50 5.98
N ILE A 19 -8.33 3.00 5.97
CA ILE A 19 -8.03 1.58 5.83
C ILE A 19 -8.39 0.84 7.12
N ILE A 20 -7.97 1.36 8.28
CA ILE A 20 -8.23 0.78 9.60
C ILE A 20 -9.74 0.69 9.89
N LYS A 21 -10.53 1.67 9.46
CA LYS A 21 -12.00 1.66 9.63
C LYS A 21 -12.72 0.53 8.90
N ARG A 22 -12.07 -0.12 7.93
CA ARG A 22 -12.60 -1.32 7.27
C ARG A 22 -12.33 -2.58 8.11
N GLU A 23 -11.67 -2.44 9.25
CA GLU A 23 -11.30 -3.52 10.17
C GLU A 23 -10.58 -4.71 9.48
N PRO A 24 -9.60 -4.46 8.60
CA PRO A 24 -8.95 -5.53 7.86
C PRO A 24 -8.10 -6.42 8.77
N GLU A 25 -8.12 -7.73 8.54
CA GLU A 25 -7.16 -8.64 9.19
C GLU A 25 -5.76 -8.47 8.59
N VAL A 26 -5.71 -8.37 7.26
CA VAL A 26 -4.48 -8.17 6.48
C VAL A 26 -4.66 -7.00 5.51
N VAL A 27 -3.61 -6.21 5.32
CA VAL A 27 -3.57 -5.16 4.30
C VAL A 27 -2.49 -5.48 3.27
N GLY A 28 -2.90 -5.57 2.01
CA GLY A 28 -2.00 -5.71 0.88
C GLY A 28 -1.52 -4.34 0.40
N ILE A 29 -0.22 -4.15 0.24
CA ILE A 29 0.35 -2.96 -0.41
C ILE A 29 0.73 -3.34 -1.83
N TYR A 30 -0.01 -2.83 -2.82
CA TYR A 30 0.29 -3.04 -4.22
C TYR A 30 1.27 -1.98 -4.70
N ARG A 31 2.51 -2.41 -4.96
CA ARG A 31 3.65 -1.62 -5.43
C ARG A 31 4.09 -0.55 -4.43
N LEU A 32 5.40 -0.47 -4.19
CA LEU A 32 5.99 0.55 -3.32
C LEU A 32 6.37 1.81 -4.11
N THR A 33 6.45 1.69 -5.43
CA THR A 33 6.86 2.78 -6.33
C THR A 33 5.76 3.82 -6.54
N MET A 34 6.12 5.11 -6.48
CA MET A 34 5.22 6.20 -6.87
C MET A 34 5.25 6.49 -8.38
N LYS A 35 6.24 5.94 -9.12
CA LYS A 35 6.43 6.02 -10.57
C LYS A 35 6.95 4.68 -11.07
N THR A 36 6.51 4.25 -12.26
CA THR A 36 7.10 3.12 -12.98
C THR A 36 8.63 3.32 -13.04
N ASP A 37 9.41 2.31 -12.62
CA ASP A 37 10.88 2.31 -12.57
C ASP A 37 11.58 3.17 -11.49
N SER A 38 10.94 3.43 -10.34
CA SER A 38 11.61 4.14 -9.23
C SER A 38 12.06 3.20 -8.09
N ASP A 39 13.37 3.04 -7.91
CA ASP A 39 13.97 2.29 -6.79
C ASP A 39 13.92 3.04 -5.43
N ASN A 40 13.24 4.19 -5.37
CA ASN A 40 13.32 5.09 -4.22
C ASN A 40 12.26 4.80 -3.14
N PHE A 41 12.20 3.53 -2.71
CA PHE A 41 11.24 3.03 -1.72
C PHE A 41 11.42 3.65 -0.34
N ARG A 42 12.65 4.10 -0.01
CA ARG A 42 13.06 4.60 1.31
C ARG A 42 12.41 5.91 1.74
N GLN A 43 11.87 6.70 0.81
CA GLN A 43 11.19 7.96 1.11
C GLN A 43 9.70 7.95 0.72
N SER A 44 9.17 6.78 0.37
CA SER A 44 7.79 6.66 -0.12
C SER A 44 6.77 7.04 0.96
N ALA A 45 5.69 7.69 0.53
CA ALA A 45 4.59 8.06 1.44
C ALA A 45 3.94 6.84 2.11
N ILE A 46 4.02 5.67 1.45
CA ILE A 46 3.42 4.42 1.88
C ILE A 46 4.02 3.89 3.18
N GLN A 47 5.32 4.07 3.45
CA GLN A 47 5.92 3.65 4.72
C GLN A 47 5.24 4.30 5.94
N GLY A 48 4.85 5.57 5.79
CA GLY A 48 4.13 6.28 6.85
C GLY A 48 2.72 5.72 7.09
N VAL A 49 2.07 5.23 6.04
CA VAL A 49 0.76 4.56 6.11
C VAL A 49 0.93 3.18 6.73
N MET A 50 1.87 2.36 6.24
CA MET A 50 2.20 1.04 6.80
C MET A 50 2.49 1.12 8.30
N LYS A 51 3.27 2.11 8.74
CA LYS A 51 3.57 2.32 10.17
C LYS A 51 2.32 2.49 11.02
N ARG A 52 1.31 3.21 10.53
CA ARG A 52 0.06 3.47 11.25
C ARG A 52 -0.85 2.25 11.30
N ILE A 53 -0.95 1.53 10.19
CA ILE A 53 -1.71 0.27 10.09
C ILE A 53 -1.12 -0.78 11.04
N LYS A 54 0.19 -1.01 10.95
CA LYS A 54 0.89 -1.98 11.81
C LYS A 54 0.85 -1.59 13.29
N ALA A 55 0.78 -0.30 13.61
CA ALA A 55 0.61 0.16 15.00
C ALA A 55 -0.74 -0.26 15.62
N LYS A 56 -1.70 -0.71 14.80
CA LYS A 56 -2.96 -1.31 15.27
C LYS A 56 -2.91 -2.83 15.37
N GLY A 57 -1.78 -3.46 15.07
CA GLY A 57 -1.61 -4.92 15.07
C GLY A 57 -2.09 -5.59 13.78
N ILE A 58 -2.49 -4.81 12.77
CA ILE A 58 -2.93 -5.33 11.47
C ILE A 58 -1.71 -5.81 10.69
N GLU A 59 -1.82 -7.01 10.10
CA GLU A 59 -0.76 -7.57 9.27
C GLU A 59 -0.66 -6.81 7.95
N VAL A 60 0.56 -6.63 7.45
CA VAL A 60 0.80 -5.97 6.18
C VAL A 60 1.67 -6.88 5.32
N VAL A 61 1.28 -7.04 4.07
CA VAL A 61 2.04 -7.72 3.03
C VAL A 61 2.28 -6.77 1.86
N VAL A 62 3.36 -6.97 1.13
CA VAL A 62 3.77 -6.07 0.05
C VAL A 62 3.93 -6.86 -1.24
N TYR A 63 3.27 -6.44 -2.30
CA TYR A 63 3.59 -6.87 -3.65
C TYR A 63 4.55 -5.89 -4.30
N GLU A 64 5.78 -6.32 -4.52
CA GLU A 64 6.78 -5.54 -5.25
C GLU A 64 7.75 -6.47 -5.99
N PRO A 65 7.47 -6.80 -7.27
CA PRO A 65 8.31 -7.74 -8.02
C PRO A 65 9.74 -7.22 -8.26
N ALA A 66 9.94 -5.90 -8.24
CA ALA A 66 11.27 -5.30 -8.40
C ALA A 66 12.13 -5.37 -7.13
N LEU A 67 11.52 -5.61 -5.95
CA LEU A 67 12.23 -5.63 -4.68
C LEU A 67 12.86 -6.99 -4.43
N LYS A 68 14.19 -7.02 -4.33
CA LYS A 68 14.97 -8.26 -4.11
C LYS A 68 15.00 -8.72 -2.65
N GLU A 69 14.58 -7.88 -1.73
CA GLU A 69 14.51 -8.17 -0.30
C GLU A 69 13.24 -8.97 0.01
N ASP A 70 13.31 -9.95 0.91
CA ASP A 70 12.17 -10.80 1.28
C ASP A 70 11.23 -10.14 2.28
N ASP A 71 11.71 -9.08 2.95
CA ASP A 71 10.91 -8.26 3.83
C ASP A 71 11.14 -6.77 3.58
N PHE A 72 10.06 -6.00 3.74
CA PHE A 72 10.10 -4.55 3.70
C PHE A 72 9.34 -4.01 4.91
N PHE A 73 10.02 -3.23 5.75
CA PHE A 73 9.43 -2.66 6.95
C PHE A 73 8.83 -3.75 7.89
N LYS A 74 9.51 -4.90 8.02
CA LYS A 74 9.05 -6.11 8.73
C LYS A 74 7.75 -6.69 8.17
N SER A 75 7.52 -6.55 6.87
CA SER A 75 6.32 -7.01 6.17
C SER A 75 6.80 -7.92 5.06
N ARG A 76 6.15 -9.06 4.85
CA ARG A 76 6.56 -10.01 3.82
C ARG A 76 6.44 -9.38 2.43
N VAL A 77 7.47 -9.56 1.61
CA VAL A 77 7.48 -9.16 0.20
C VAL A 77 7.10 -10.36 -0.65
N ILE A 78 6.10 -10.17 -1.51
CA ILE A 78 5.55 -11.15 -2.44
C ILE A 78 5.85 -10.64 -3.85
N ARG A 79 6.33 -11.53 -4.70
CA ARG A 79 6.72 -11.22 -6.09
C ARG A 79 5.82 -11.88 -7.13
N ASP A 80 5.08 -12.90 -6.71
CA ASP A 80 4.06 -13.55 -7.50
C ASP A 80 2.72 -12.84 -7.30
N PHE A 81 2.15 -12.29 -8.37
CA PHE A 81 0.92 -11.54 -8.28
C PHE A 81 -0.26 -12.43 -7.86
N ASP A 82 -0.30 -13.67 -8.32
CA ASP A 82 -1.35 -14.61 -7.94
C ASP A 82 -1.25 -14.99 -6.46
N GLU A 83 -0.05 -15.15 -5.91
CA GLU A 83 0.17 -15.32 -4.47
C GLU A 83 -0.30 -14.10 -3.69
N PHE A 84 0.01 -12.89 -4.17
CA PHE A 84 -0.46 -11.67 -3.55
C PHE A 84 -1.99 -11.58 -3.57
N LYS A 85 -2.64 -11.94 -4.68
CA LYS A 85 -4.11 -11.98 -4.77
C LYS A 85 -4.73 -13.00 -3.85
N ARG A 86 -4.16 -14.21 -3.74
CA ARG A 86 -4.62 -15.23 -2.78
C ARG A 86 -4.50 -14.75 -1.33
N ILE A 87 -3.41 -14.05 -1.00
CA ILE A 87 -3.27 -13.42 0.31
C ILE A 87 -4.21 -12.21 0.43
N SER A 88 -4.55 -11.56 -0.68
CA SER A 88 -5.56 -10.50 -0.75
C SER A 88 -7.00 -11.01 -0.73
N ASP A 89 -7.23 -12.30 -0.88
CA ASP A 89 -8.51 -12.91 -0.51
C ASP A 89 -8.68 -12.95 1.01
N VAL A 90 -7.57 -12.97 1.76
CA VAL A 90 -7.51 -12.73 3.21
C VAL A 90 -7.31 -11.24 3.54
N SER A 91 -6.86 -10.42 2.59
CA SER A 91 -6.67 -8.98 2.80
C SER A 91 -7.92 -8.21 2.38
N ASP A 92 -8.68 -7.70 3.33
CA ASP A 92 -9.91 -6.93 3.04
C ASP A 92 -9.62 -5.64 2.25
N VAL A 93 -8.36 -5.18 2.23
CA VAL A 93 -7.96 -3.94 1.57
C VAL A 93 -6.62 -4.09 0.86
N ILE A 94 -6.60 -3.76 -0.43
CA ILE A 94 -5.39 -3.55 -1.22
C ILE A 94 -5.15 -2.05 -1.36
N VAL A 95 -4.04 -1.54 -0.83
CA VAL A 95 -3.65 -0.14 -1.01
C VAL A 95 -2.80 -0.03 -2.26
N ALA A 96 -3.31 0.69 -3.26
CA ALA A 96 -2.59 0.94 -4.51
C ALA A 96 -2.41 2.45 -4.70
N ASN A 97 -1.17 2.88 -4.94
CA ASN A 97 -0.89 4.29 -5.22
C ASN A 97 -1.38 4.72 -6.61
N ARG A 98 -1.48 3.77 -7.55
CA ARG A 98 -2.09 3.93 -8.89
C ARG A 98 -2.98 2.73 -9.18
N LEU A 99 -4.10 2.99 -9.87
CA LEU A 99 -4.89 1.90 -10.45
C LEU A 99 -4.11 1.27 -11.59
N SER A 100 -4.18 -0.05 -11.69
CA SER A 100 -3.52 -0.86 -12.71
C SER A 100 -4.53 -1.87 -13.22
N ASP A 101 -4.49 -2.19 -14.51
CA ASP A 101 -5.40 -3.16 -15.12
C ASP A 101 -5.33 -4.54 -14.43
N GLU A 102 -4.18 -4.88 -13.83
CA GLU A 102 -3.98 -6.10 -13.04
C GLU A 102 -4.86 -6.15 -11.79
N LEU A 103 -5.35 -5.02 -11.30
CA LEU A 103 -6.20 -4.92 -10.11
C LEU A 103 -7.70 -4.86 -10.42
N LEU A 104 -8.10 -4.88 -11.71
CA LEU A 104 -9.51 -4.76 -12.10
C LEU A 104 -10.36 -5.93 -11.58
N ASP A 105 -9.76 -7.11 -11.41
CA ASP A 105 -10.43 -8.30 -10.87
C ASP A 105 -10.72 -8.19 -9.35
N VAL A 106 -10.06 -7.25 -8.66
CA VAL A 106 -10.18 -7.03 -7.21
C VAL A 106 -10.48 -5.56 -6.87
N GLU A 107 -11.02 -4.78 -7.82
CA GLU A 107 -11.20 -3.32 -7.72
C GLU A 107 -11.98 -2.90 -6.46
N GLU A 108 -12.98 -3.68 -6.07
CA GLU A 108 -13.79 -3.46 -4.86
C GLU A 108 -12.98 -3.48 -3.55
N LYS A 109 -11.87 -4.24 -3.51
CA LYS A 109 -10.92 -4.31 -2.39
C LYS A 109 -9.85 -3.22 -2.47
N VAL A 110 -9.70 -2.57 -3.63
CA VAL A 110 -8.65 -1.58 -3.85
C VAL A 110 -9.02 -0.25 -3.20
N TYR A 111 -8.21 0.17 -2.24
CA TYR A 111 -8.17 1.54 -1.78
C TYR A 111 -7.10 2.30 -2.57
N THR A 112 -7.55 3.20 -3.44
CA THR A 112 -6.69 4.17 -4.10
C THR A 112 -7.22 5.59 -3.92
N ARG A 113 -6.31 6.56 -3.97
CA ARG A 113 -6.64 7.99 -4.06
C ARG A 113 -6.28 8.56 -5.43
N ASP A 114 -5.96 7.69 -6.37
CA ASP A 114 -5.72 8.06 -7.75
C ASP A 114 -7.04 8.53 -8.37
N LEU A 115 -7.14 9.84 -8.60
CA LEU A 115 -8.33 10.51 -9.14
C LEU A 115 -8.29 10.59 -10.66
N PHE A 116 -7.12 10.41 -11.26
CA PHE A 116 -6.91 10.50 -12.68
C PHE A 116 -5.98 9.35 -13.03
N SER A 117 -6.52 8.25 -13.57
CA SER A 117 -5.77 7.15 -14.17
C SER A 117 -4.97 7.65 -15.40
N ARG A 118 -4.09 8.63 -15.18
CA ARG A 118 -3.35 9.44 -16.14
C ARG A 118 -1.92 9.58 -15.63
N ASP A 119 -1.20 8.47 -15.63
CA ASP A 119 0.24 8.39 -15.85
C ASP A 119 0.65 6.92 -16.01
#